data_AF-A0A5J4NLV4-F1
#
_entry.id   AF-A0A5J4NLV4-F1
#
_cell.length_a   1.000
_cell.length_b   1.000
_cell.length_c   1.000
_cell.angle_alpha   90.00
_cell.angle_beta   90.00
_cell.angle_gamma   90.00
#
_symmetry.space_group_name_H-M   'P 1'
#
loop_
_entity.id
_entity.type
_entity.pdbx_description
1 polymer ?
#
loop_
_entity_poly.entity_id
_entity_poly.type
_entity_poly.pdbx_seq_one_letter_code
_entity_poly.pdbx_strand_id
1 'polypeptide(L)'
;MTAYEQPDPQQDCSTSSLKPARSHRAMRSQQIRVKSRSMSNKDHRLNSGGSTPACRTVPSKIRAIDPVLKRLQCAITELSETENNYVQSLLDLEEGYLMRLRADVKWDTRTIDTIFGRIPDLHAFHK
;
A
#
# COMPACT_ATOMS: atom_id res chain seq x y z
N MET A 1 -63.65 -2.33 -43.39
CA MET A 1 -62.82 -2.38 -44.60
C MET A 1 -62.01 -1.09 -44.68
N THR A 2 -60.75 -1.14 -44.26
CA THR A 2 -59.64 -0.32 -44.76
C THR A 2 -58.36 -0.99 -44.25
N ALA A 3 -57.50 -1.36 -45.18
CA ALA A 3 -56.17 -1.90 -44.95
C ALA A 3 -55.16 -0.82 -45.36
N TYR A 4 -54.10 -0.64 -44.57
CA TYR A 4 -52.82 -0.04 -44.98
C TYR A 4 -51.76 -0.57 -43.98
N GLU A 5 -50.92 -1.52 -44.38
CA GLU A 5 -49.61 -1.37 -45.04
C GLU A 5 -48.45 -1.15 -44.04
N GLN A 6 -47.50 -2.09 -44.06
CA GLN A 6 -46.22 -2.11 -43.37
C GLN A 6 -45.23 -1.15 -44.07
N PRO A 7 -44.21 -0.63 -43.37
CA PRO A 7 -42.85 -1.01 -43.76
C PRO A 7 -41.86 -1.14 -42.59
N ASP A 8 -40.93 -2.11 -42.70
CA ASP A 8 -39.66 -2.12 -41.97
C ASP A 8 -38.74 -0.98 -42.47
N PRO A 9 -37.83 -0.46 -41.62
CA PRO A 9 -36.42 -0.76 -41.93
C PRO A 9 -35.46 -0.89 -40.72
N GLN A 10 -34.37 -1.60 -41.03
CA GLN A 10 -33.08 -1.75 -40.35
C GLN A 10 -32.58 -0.54 -39.55
N GLN A 11 -31.81 -0.77 -38.47
CA GLN A 11 -30.49 -0.12 -38.27
C GLN A 11 -29.66 -0.69 -37.08
N ASP A 12 -28.49 -1.21 -37.44
CA ASP A 12 -27.16 -1.01 -36.84
C ASP A 12 -26.82 -1.53 -35.43
N CYS A 13 -26.39 -2.79 -35.36
CA CYS A 13 -25.45 -3.25 -34.34
C CYS A 13 -24.03 -2.68 -34.61
N SER A 14 -23.73 -1.51 -34.04
CA SER A 14 -22.36 -1.02 -33.92
C SER A 14 -21.73 -1.50 -32.61
N THR A 15 -21.13 -2.69 -32.60
CA THR A 15 -20.20 -3.09 -31.53
C THR A 15 -18.83 -2.52 -31.84
N SER A 16 -18.51 -1.38 -31.21
CA SER A 16 -17.17 -0.80 -31.26
C SER A 16 -16.19 -1.65 -30.46
N SER A 17 -15.13 -2.01 -31.17
CA SER A 17 -13.93 -2.71 -30.73
C SER A 17 -13.22 -1.97 -29.59
N LEU A 18 -13.08 -2.62 -28.43
CA LEU A 18 -12.15 -2.22 -27.38
C LEU A 18 -11.15 -3.35 -27.13
N LYS A 19 -9.93 -3.13 -27.59
CA LYS A 19 -8.76 -3.99 -27.39
C LYS A 19 -8.38 -4.04 -25.91
N PRO A 20 -7.92 -5.18 -25.37
CA PRO A 20 -7.43 -5.25 -23.99
C PRO A 20 -6.03 -4.62 -23.86
N ALA A 21 -5.87 -3.79 -22.84
CA ALA A 21 -4.60 -3.19 -22.47
C ALA A 21 -3.66 -4.26 -21.89
N ARG A 22 -2.49 -4.39 -22.52
CA ARG A 22 -1.45 -5.36 -22.22
C ARG A 22 -0.60 -4.86 -21.03
N SER A 23 -0.83 -5.40 -19.84
CA SER A 23 0.04 -5.18 -18.67
C SER A 23 1.18 -6.19 -18.67
N HIS A 24 2.42 -5.72 -18.90
CA HIS A 24 3.62 -6.49 -18.61
C HIS A 24 4.57 -5.63 -17.78
N ARG A 25 4.48 -5.78 -16.45
CA ARG A 25 5.47 -5.25 -15.51
C ARG A 25 6.64 -6.23 -15.46
N ALA A 26 7.74 -5.88 -16.12
CA ALA A 26 8.97 -6.66 -16.10
C ALA A 26 9.66 -6.53 -14.72
N MET A 27 9.83 -7.66 -14.03
CA MET A 27 10.63 -7.80 -12.81
C MET A 27 12.11 -7.82 -13.19
N ARG A 28 12.84 -6.73 -12.95
CA ARG A 28 14.30 -6.67 -13.10
C ARG A 28 14.95 -7.08 -11.77
N SER A 29 15.48 -8.30 -11.73
CA SER A 29 16.34 -8.78 -10.64
C SER A 29 17.68 -8.05 -10.67
N GLN A 30 18.02 -7.31 -9.61
CA GLN A 30 19.38 -6.79 -9.41
C GLN A 30 20.15 -7.75 -8.49
N GLN A 31 21.12 -8.46 -9.05
CA GLN A 31 22.10 -9.22 -8.28
C GLN A 31 23.11 -8.26 -7.65
N ILE A 32 23.14 -8.20 -6.32
CA ILE A 32 24.15 -7.43 -5.58
C ILE A 32 25.41 -8.29 -5.43
N ARG A 33 26.47 -7.90 -6.15
CA ARG A 33 27.81 -8.50 -6.06
C ARG A 33 28.50 -8.01 -4.79
N VAL A 34 28.55 -8.85 -3.75
CA VAL A 34 29.37 -8.59 -2.55
C VAL A 34 30.85 -8.79 -2.87
N LYS A 35 31.63 -7.71 -2.81
CA LYS A 35 33.09 -7.72 -2.94
C LYS A 35 33.69 -7.76 -1.54
N SER A 36 34.11 -8.94 -1.11
CA SER A 36 34.80 -9.16 0.17
C SER A 36 36.13 -8.40 0.19
N ARG A 37 36.28 -7.45 1.11
CA ARG A 37 37.55 -6.74 1.33
C ARG A 37 38.24 -7.37 2.55
N SER A 38 39.33 -8.08 2.26
CA SER A 38 40.32 -8.55 3.22
C SER A 38 41.09 -7.37 3.80
N MET A 39 41.29 -7.33 5.12
CA MET A 39 42.24 -6.44 5.79
C MET A 39 42.96 -7.22 6.88
N SER A 40 44.16 -7.68 6.54
CA SER A 40 45.20 -8.04 7.50
C SER A 40 45.79 -6.74 8.04
N ASN A 41 45.86 -6.57 9.37
CA ASN A 41 46.82 -5.66 9.98
C ASN A 41 47.40 -6.31 11.25
N LYS A 42 48.69 -6.59 11.17
CA LYS A 42 49.59 -6.93 12.26
C LYS A 42 50.27 -5.63 12.65
N ASP A 43 50.12 -5.18 13.89
CA ASP A 43 51.02 -4.19 14.46
C ASP A 43 51.37 -4.56 15.91
N HIS A 44 52.67 -4.51 16.18
CA HIS A 44 53.32 -4.87 17.42
C HIS A 44 53.47 -3.66 18.37
N ARG A 45 53.52 -3.97 19.68
CA ARG A 45 54.41 -3.42 20.73
C ARG A 45 53.93 -2.26 21.64
N LEU A 46 53.68 -2.65 22.90
CA LEU A 46 54.07 -2.10 24.24
C LEU A 46 54.30 -0.57 24.42
N ASN A 47 53.67 0.06 25.43
CA ASN A 47 54.26 0.33 26.78
C ASN A 47 53.48 1.39 27.62
N SER A 48 53.44 1.16 28.95
CA SER A 48 53.35 2.05 30.14
C SER A 48 52.35 3.22 30.30
N GLY A 49 51.49 3.08 31.33
CA GLY A 49 51.51 3.88 32.58
C GLY A 49 51.05 5.35 32.57
N GLY A 50 49.88 5.64 33.18
CA GLY A 50 49.49 6.99 33.58
C GLY A 50 48.03 7.10 34.05
N SER A 51 47.84 7.22 35.37
CA SER A 51 46.53 7.37 36.03
C SER A 51 45.92 8.76 35.84
N THR A 52 44.74 8.84 35.24
CA THR A 52 43.76 9.92 35.44
C THR A 52 42.37 9.30 35.58
N PRO A 53 41.49 9.75 36.49
CA PRO A 53 40.12 9.29 36.52
C PRO A 53 39.34 10.11 35.48
N ALA A 54 39.61 9.83 34.20
CA ALA A 54 38.76 10.31 33.13
C ALA A 54 37.39 9.64 33.30
N CYS A 55 36.36 10.47 33.53
CA CYS A 55 34.97 10.10 33.42
C CYS A 55 34.80 9.25 32.16
N ARG A 56 34.59 7.95 32.33
CA ARG A 56 34.30 7.04 31.24
C ARG A 56 32.91 7.40 30.75
N THR A 57 32.84 8.29 29.78
CA THR A 57 31.75 8.24 28.80
C THR A 57 31.85 6.86 28.17
N VAL A 58 31.14 5.90 28.75
CA VAL A 58 30.87 4.61 28.12
C VAL A 58 30.31 4.95 26.75
N PRO A 59 30.99 4.60 25.64
CA PRO A 59 30.32 4.65 24.36
C PRO A 59 29.14 3.71 24.51
N SER A 60 27.94 4.28 24.53
CA SER A 60 26.68 3.54 24.51
C SER A 60 26.78 2.62 23.31
N LYS A 61 27.21 1.39 23.55
CA LYS A 61 27.40 0.37 22.53
C LYS A 61 26.05 0.33 21.84
N ILE A 62 25.99 0.84 20.61
CA ILE A 62 24.80 0.76 19.78
C ILE A 62 24.50 -0.73 19.79
N ARG A 63 23.51 -1.14 20.60
CA ARG A 63 23.15 -2.54 20.73
C ARG A 63 22.78 -2.92 19.30
N ALA A 64 23.55 -3.82 18.71
CA ALA A 64 23.20 -4.36 17.42
C ALA A 64 21.79 -4.95 17.61
N ILE A 65 20.78 -4.22 17.14
CA ILE A 65 19.39 -4.65 17.27
C ILE A 65 19.33 -5.99 16.54
N ASP A 66 18.87 -6.99 17.26
CA ASP A 66 18.72 -8.34 16.76
C ASP A 66 18.01 -8.29 15.38
N PRO A 67 18.58 -8.88 14.32
CA PRO A 67 17.94 -8.89 13.01
C PRO A 67 16.52 -9.46 13.04
N VAL A 68 16.17 -10.33 13.99
CA VAL A 68 14.78 -10.77 14.22
C VAL A 68 13.91 -9.62 14.70
N LEU A 69 14.35 -8.86 15.71
CA LEU A 69 13.62 -7.69 16.22
C LEU A 69 13.46 -6.60 15.15
N LYS A 70 14.49 -6.37 14.33
CA LYS A 70 14.38 -5.44 13.19
C LYS A 70 13.31 -5.87 12.19
N ARG A 71 13.27 -7.17 11.83
CA ARG A 71 12.26 -7.70 10.91
C ARG A 71 10.85 -7.60 11.50
N LEU A 72 10.70 -7.91 12.78
CA LEU A 72 9.43 -7.75 13.48
C LEU A 72 8.97 -6.29 13.48
N GLN A 73 9.89 -5.35 13.76
CA GLN A 73 9.59 -3.92 13.72
C GLN A 73 9.15 -3.49 12.31
N CYS A 74 9.84 -3.92 11.26
CA CYS A 74 9.42 -3.64 9.88
C CYS A 74 8.01 -4.17 9.58
N ALA A 75 7.71 -5.41 9.97
CA ALA A 75 6.39 -6.01 9.74
C ALA A 75 5.28 -5.26 10.48
N ILE A 76 5.53 -4.85 11.73
CA ILE A 76 4.56 -4.05 12.51
C ILE A 76 4.34 -2.70 11.85
N THR A 77 5.41 -2.02 11.41
CA THR A 77 5.29 -0.74 10.70
C THR A 77 4.51 -0.89 9.41
N GLU A 78 4.82 -1.89 8.59
CA GLU A 78 4.10 -2.15 7.34
C GLU A 78 2.62 -2.41 7.60
N LEU A 79 2.29 -3.27 8.57
CA LEU A 79 0.90 -3.55 8.95
C LEU A 79 0.16 -2.28 9.37
N SER A 80 0.74 -1.48 10.27
CA SER A 80 0.14 -0.23 10.72
C SER A 80 -0.06 0.77 9.57
N GLU A 81 0.92 0.90 8.66
CA GLU A 81 0.80 1.77 7.50
C GLU A 81 -0.29 1.30 6.53
N THR A 82 -0.36 -0.01 6.27
CA THR A 82 -1.40 -0.58 5.40
C THR A 82 -2.79 -0.44 6.00
N GLU A 83 -2.93 -0.60 7.32
CA GLU A 83 -4.20 -0.40 8.03
C GLU A 83 -4.65 1.06 7.95
N ASN A 84 -3.75 2.00 8.21
CA ASN A 84 -4.05 3.43 8.08
C ASN A 84 -4.50 3.80 6.66
N ASN A 85 -3.83 3.27 5.64
CA ASN A 85 -4.21 3.48 4.24
C ASN A 85 -5.58 2.87 3.90
N TYR A 86 -5.89 1.71 4.50
CA TYR A 86 -7.19 1.06 4.33
C TYR A 86 -8.31 1.87 4.99
N VAL A 87 -8.12 2.33 6.23
CA VAL A 87 -9.06 3.24 6.93
C VAL A 87 -9.31 4.51 6.12
N GLN A 88 -8.25 5.12 5.58
CA GLN A 88 -8.38 6.28 4.71
C GLN A 88 -9.19 5.97 3.44
N SER A 89 -9.00 4.79 2.85
CA SER A 89 -9.78 4.36 1.69
C SER A 89 -11.26 4.18 2.02
N LEU A 90 -11.59 3.70 3.22
CA LEU A 90 -12.98 3.59 3.68
C LEU A 90 -13.61 4.97 3.90
N LEU A 91 -12.86 5.93 4.46
CA LEU A 91 -13.28 7.33 4.58
C LEU A 91 -13.56 7.94 3.20
N ASP A 92 -12.69 7.73 2.23
CA ASP A 92 -12.86 8.22 0.87
C ASP A 92 -14.11 7.63 0.20
N LEU A 93 -14.42 6.35 0.46
CA LEU A 93 -15.67 5.72 -0.01
C LEU A 93 -16.91 6.33 0.66
N GLU A 94 -16.84 6.60 1.96
CA GLU A 94 -17.95 7.18 2.73
C GLU A 94 -18.23 8.64 2.32
N GLU A 95 -17.23 9.52 2.43
CA GLU A 95 -17.38 10.95 2.18
C GLU A 95 -17.31 11.31 0.69
N GLY A 96 -16.46 10.61 -0.06
CA GLY A 96 -16.21 10.88 -1.48
C GLY A 96 -17.31 10.35 -2.39
N TYR A 97 -17.96 9.23 -2.03
CA TYR A 97 -18.96 8.58 -2.87
C TYR A 97 -20.31 8.44 -2.19
N LEU A 98 -20.40 7.73 -1.07
CA LEU A 98 -21.69 7.40 -0.44
C LEU A 98 -22.49 8.66 -0.09
N MET A 99 -21.88 9.64 0.57
CA MET A 99 -22.56 10.90 0.92
C MET A 99 -23.05 11.66 -0.32
N ARG A 100 -22.24 11.69 -1.40
CA ARG A 100 -22.61 12.38 -2.65
C ARG A 100 -23.74 11.66 -3.36
N LEU A 101 -23.71 10.33 -3.40
CA LEU A 101 -24.77 9.51 -3.99
C LEU A 101 -26.08 9.64 -3.22
N ARG A 102 -26.04 9.73 -1.89
CA ARG A 102 -27.23 9.96 -1.05
C ARG A 102 -27.83 11.36 -1.25
N ALA A 103 -27.01 12.34 -1.58
CA ALA A 103 -27.49 13.70 -1.88
C ALA A 103 -28.11 13.82 -3.28
N ASP A 104 -27.81 12.89 -4.19
CA ASP A 104 -28.34 12.88 -5.56
C ASP A 104 -29.62 12.03 -5.65
N VAL A 105 -30.74 12.68 -5.99
CA VAL A 105 -32.09 12.08 -6.10
C VAL A 105 -32.16 11.04 -7.24
N LYS A 106 -31.17 10.99 -8.13
CA LYS A 106 -31.14 10.04 -9.25
C LYS A 106 -30.98 8.58 -8.81
N TRP A 107 -30.41 8.33 -7.64
CA TRP A 107 -30.03 6.99 -7.21
C TRP A 107 -31.03 6.43 -6.21
N ASP A 108 -31.49 5.20 -6.47
CA ASP A 108 -32.32 4.47 -5.53
C ASP A 108 -31.55 4.17 -4.24
N THR A 109 -32.14 4.56 -3.10
CA THR A 109 -31.54 4.40 -1.77
C THR A 109 -31.24 2.94 -1.47
N ARG A 110 -32.12 2.01 -1.87
CA ARG A 110 -31.91 0.58 -1.61
C ARG A 110 -30.69 0.04 -2.37
N THR A 111 -30.48 0.52 -3.59
CA THR A 111 -29.29 0.21 -4.39
C THR A 111 -28.02 0.75 -3.73
N ILE A 112 -28.04 2.00 -3.26
CA ILE A 112 -26.91 2.60 -2.53
C ILE A 112 -26.59 1.78 -1.28
N ASP A 113 -27.59 1.45 -0.47
CA ASP A 113 -27.40 0.71 0.77
C ASP A 113 -26.94 -0.73 0.52
N THR A 114 -27.33 -1.35 -0.60
CA THR A 114 -26.82 -2.67 -1.01
C THR A 114 -25.33 -2.64 -1.31
N ILE A 115 -24.83 -1.56 -1.94
CA ILE A 115 -23.43 -1.45 -2.36
C ILE A 115 -22.54 -0.92 -1.22
N PHE A 116 -22.99 0.12 -0.53
CA PHE A 116 -22.18 0.89 0.43
C PHE A 116 -22.66 0.80 1.87
N GLY A 117 -23.80 0.14 2.15
CA GLY A 117 -24.46 0.23 3.46
C GLY A 117 -23.61 -0.23 4.64
N ARG A 118 -22.62 -1.09 4.42
CA ARG A 118 -21.69 -1.55 5.47
C ARG A 118 -20.42 -0.72 5.61
N ILE A 119 -20.14 0.21 4.69
CA ILE A 119 -18.92 1.00 4.70
C ILE A 119 -18.78 1.83 5.98
N PRO A 120 -19.82 2.53 6.48
CA PRO A 120 -19.71 3.29 7.74
C PRO A 120 -19.35 2.41 8.95
N ASP A 121 -20.02 1.26 9.09
CA ASP A 121 -19.75 0.32 10.20
C ASP A 121 -18.34 -0.26 10.11
N LEU A 122 -17.90 -0.62 8.90
CA LEU A 122 -16.57 -1.14 8.66
C LEU A 122 -15.49 -0.09 8.96
N HIS A 123 -15.71 1.15 8.52
CA HIS A 123 -14.82 2.27 8.80
C HIS A 123 -14.71 2.55 10.30
N ALA A 124 -15.83 2.51 11.04
CA ALA A 124 -15.83 2.67 12.49
C ALA A 124 -15.11 1.53 13.22
N PHE A 125 -15.18 0.30 12.69
CA PHE A 125 -14.51 -0.86 13.28
C PHE A 125 -12.98 -0.81 13.16
N HIS A 126 -12.46 -0.26 12.05
CA HIS A 126 -11.02 -0.21 11.77
C HIS A 126 -10.30 1.04 12.32
N LYS A 127 -11.06 2.01 12.86
CA LYS A 127 -10.53 3.19 13.58
C LYS A 127 -10.14 2.85 15.01
#